data_AF-A0A7G9SFD8-F1
#
_entry.id   AF-A0A7G9SFD8-F1
#
_cell.length_a   1.000
_cell.length_b   1.000
_cell.length_c   1.000
_cell.angle_alpha   90.00
_cell.angle_beta   90.00
_cell.angle_gamma   90.00
#
_symmetry.space_group_name_H-M   'P 1'
#
loop_
_entity.id
_entity.type
_entity.pdbx_description
1 polymer ?
#
loop_
_entity_poly.entity_id
_entity_poly.type
_entity_poly.pdbx_seq_one_letter_code
_entity_poly.pdbx_strand_id
1 'polypeptide(L)' 'MSAGAPIARGSNLDFFLARAAQARAEGEATTLIHVRERCERSAAAWQALADKAKRSERLRLEEAQRKAEAGLVS' A
#
# COMPACT_ATOMS: atom_id res chain seq x y z
N MET A 1 -24.76 0.69 17.86
CA MET A 1 -24.33 1.21 16.54
C MET A 1 -22.92 1.74 16.74
N SER A 2 -21.89 0.96 16.38
CA SER A 2 -20.51 1.36 16.65
C SER A 2 -20.08 2.41 15.62
N ALA A 3 -19.72 3.59 16.10
CA ALA A 3 -19.25 4.69 15.28
C ALA A 3 -17.97 4.28 14.56
N GLY A 4 -18.03 4.26 13.22
CA GLY A 4 -16.86 4.00 12.38
C GLY A 4 -15.79 5.03 12.69
N ALA A 5 -14.67 4.57 13.26
CA ALA A 5 -13.50 5.38 13.54
C ALA A 5 -13.09 6.16 12.27
N PRO A 6 -12.57 7.39 12.41
CA PRO A 6 -12.09 8.15 11.26
C PRO A 6 -11.01 7.31 10.58
N ILE A 7 -11.27 6.89 9.34
CA ILE A 7 -10.22 6.27 8.52
C ILE A 7 -9.21 7.38 8.29
N ALA A 8 -8.16 7.40 9.11
CA ALA A 8 -6.97 8.19 8.84
C ALA A 8 -6.63 7.91 7.38
N ARG A 9 -6.68 8.93 6.52
CA ARG A 9 -6.28 8.77 5.12
C ARG A 9 -4.77 8.55 5.12
N GLY A 10 -4.39 7.28 5.32
CA GLY A 10 -3.02 6.81 5.28
C GLY A 10 -2.38 7.10 3.93
N SER A 11 -1.07 6.90 3.86
CA SER A 11 -0.34 7.06 2.61
C SER A 11 -0.91 6.16 1.51
N ASN A 12 -0.60 6.45 0.24
CA ASN A 12 -0.95 5.54 -0.85
C ASN A 12 -0.40 4.13 -0.60
N LEU A 13 0.78 4.04 0.03
CA LEU A 13 1.35 2.76 0.46
C LEU A 13 0.41 2.03 1.44
N ASP A 14 -0.02 2.69 2.51
CA ASP A 14 -0.92 2.10 3.51
C ASP A 14 -2.24 1.65 2.89
N PHE A 15 -2.79 2.46 1.99
CA PHE A 15 -4.01 2.12 1.26
C PHE A 15 -3.82 0.84 0.42
N PHE A 16 -2.76 0.74 -0.38
CA PHE A 16 -2.52 -0.44 -1.21
C PHE A 16 -2.22 -1.69 -0.37
N LEU A 17 -1.50 -1.55 0.75
CA LEU A 17 -1.26 -2.66 1.67
C LEU A 17 -2.55 -3.15 2.32
N ALA A 18 -3.43 -2.24 2.75
CA ALA A 18 -4.74 -2.60 3.30
C ALA A 18 -5.59 -3.36 2.28
N ARG A 19 -5.60 -2.93 1.01
CA ARG A 19 -6.32 -3.64 -0.07
C ARG A 19 -5.72 -5.01 -0.38
N ALA A 20 -4.40 -5.14 -0.36
CA ALA A 20 -3.73 -6.44 -0.53
C ALA A 20 -4.08 -7.41 0.62
N ALA A 21 -4.08 -6.92 1.86
CA ALA A 21 -4.45 -7.70 3.04
C ALA A 21 -5.92 -8.13 2.99
N GLN A 22 -6.83 -7.21 2.62
CA GLN A 22 -8.24 -7.52 2.47
C GLN A 22 -8.48 -8.62 1.42
N ALA A 23 -7.85 -8.51 0.24
CA ALA A 23 -8.00 -9.52 -0.80
C ALA A 23 -7.50 -10.91 -0.35
N ARG A 24 -6.41 -10.97 0.42
CA ARG A 24 -5.92 -12.24 1.01
C ARG A 24 -6.94 -12.83 1.99
N ALA A 25 -7.47 -12.02 2.91
CA ALA A 25 -8.47 -12.48 3.87
C ALA A 25 -9.74 -13.00 3.19
N GLU A 26 -10.20 -12.34 2.13
CA GLU A 26 -11.35 -12.80 1.32
C GLU A 26 -11.06 -14.14 0.62
N GLY A 27 -9.83 -14.34 0.12
CA GLY A 27 -9.39 -15.60 -0.49
C GLY A 27 -9.23 -16.75 0.50
N GLU A 28 -8.87 -16.46 1.75
CA GLU A 28 -8.78 -17.45 2.83
C GLU A 28 -10.16 -17.85 3.37
N ALA A 29 -11.12 -16.92 3.38
CA ALA A 29 -12.47 -17.16 3.88
C ALA A 29 -13.35 -18.01 2.93
N THR A 30 -13.00 -18.10 1.65
CA THR A 30 -13.79 -18.84 0.65
C THR A 30 -13.33 -20.29 0.52
N THR A 31 -14.28 -21.20 0.30
CA THR A 31 -14.00 -22.62 -0.03
C THR A 31 -13.88 -22.86 -1.53
N LEU A 32 -14.17 -21.85 -2.36
CA LEU A 32 -14.18 -21.95 -3.81
C LEU A 32 -12.80 -21.61 -4.38
N ILE A 33 -12.14 -22.60 -5.00
CA ILE A 33 -10.78 -22.46 -5.55
C ILE A 33 -10.67 -21.29 -6.54
N HIS A 34 -11.60 -21.18 -7.48
CA HIS A 34 -11.59 -20.12 -8.49
C HIS A 34 -11.76 -18.71 -7.90
N VAL A 35 -12.45 -18.59 -6.75
CA VAL A 35 -12.57 -17.33 -6.01
C VAL A 35 -11.24 -17.02 -5.32
N ARG A 36 -10.64 -18.01 -4.66
CA ARG A 36 -9.32 -17.87 -4.02
C ARG A 36 -8.26 -17.42 -5.02
N GLU A 37 -8.16 -18.05 -6.18
CA GLU A 37 -7.22 -17.67 -7.25
C GLU A 37 -7.43 -16.24 -7.76
N ARG A 38 -8.70 -15.79 -7.85
CA ARG A 38 -9.02 -14.40 -8.20
C ARG A 38 -8.56 -13.45 -7.10
N CYS A 39 -8.80 -13.78 -5.84
CA CYS A 39 -8.37 -13.01 -4.67
C CYS A 39 -6.84 -12.90 -4.60
N GLU A 40 -6.11 -13.99 -4.83
CA GLU A 40 -4.65 -14.02 -4.89
C GLU A 40 -4.11 -13.10 -5.98
N ARG A 41 -4.68 -13.15 -7.19
CA ARG A 41 -4.31 -12.22 -8.28
C ARG A 41 -4.60 -10.76 -7.92
N SER A 42 -5.72 -10.49 -7.24
CA SER A 42 -6.03 -9.14 -6.77
C SER A 42 -5.03 -8.67 -5.72
N ALA A 43 -4.70 -9.52 -4.75
CA ALA A 43 -3.69 -9.22 -3.73
C ALA A 43 -2.32 -8.93 -4.34
N ALA A 44 -1.90 -9.70 -5.34
CA ALA A 44 -0.65 -9.47 -6.06
C ALA A 44 -0.64 -8.13 -6.80
N ALA A 45 -1.75 -7.75 -7.45
CA ALA A 45 -1.86 -6.45 -8.13
C ALA A 45 -1.77 -5.28 -7.14
N TRP A 46 -2.45 -5.38 -5.99
CA TRP A 46 -2.35 -4.37 -4.93
C TRP A 46 -0.95 -4.29 -4.34
N GLN A 47 -0.29 -5.43 -4.13
CA GLN A 47 1.08 -5.48 -3.64
C GLN A 47 2.06 -4.79 -4.60
N ALA A 48 1.93 -5.01 -5.91
CA ALA A 48 2.77 -4.35 -6.90
C ALA A 48 2.62 -2.81 -6.87
N LEU A 49 1.40 -2.31 -6.62
CA LEU A 49 1.15 -0.88 -6.43
C LEU A 49 1.75 -0.35 -5.13
N ALA A 50 1.63 -1.10 -4.03
CA ALA A 50 2.27 -0.79 -2.76
C ALA A 50 3.80 -0.66 -2.93
N ASP A 51 4.43 -1.60 -3.62
CA ASP A 51 5.87 -1.56 -3.86
C ASP A 51 6.28 -0.33 -4.69
N LYS A 52 5.46 0.06 -5.67
CA LYS A 52 5.68 1.29 -6.44
C LYS A 52 5.54 2.54 -5.57
N ALA A 53 4.52 2.60 -4.71
CA ALA A 53 4.30 3.71 -3.78
C ALA A 53 5.48 3.86 -2.81
N LYS A 54 5.92 2.75 -2.20
CA LYS A 54 7.09 2.69 -1.31
C LYS A 54 8.35 3.21 -1.98
N ARG A 55 8.61 2.78 -3.23
CA ARG A 55 9.77 3.29 -4.01
C ARG A 55 9.67 4.79 -4.24
N SER A 56 8.50 5.29 -4.61
CA SER A 56 8.29 6.71 -4.86
C SER A 56 8.48 7.57 -3.62
N GLU A 57 7.98 7.12 -2.46
CA GLU A 57 8.18 7.81 -1.18
C GLU A 57 9.66 7.87 -0.80
N ARG A 58 10.38 6.76 -0.93
CA ARG A 58 11.82 6.72 -0.69
C ARG A 58 12.58 7.72 -1.57
N LEU A 59 12.30 7.75 -2.88
CA LEU A 59 12.95 8.69 -3.80
C LEU A 59 12.67 10.15 -3.43
N ARG A 60 11.45 10.48 -3.00
CA ARG A 60 11.12 11.85 -2.54
C ARG A 60 11.92 12.24 -1.30
N LEU A 61 12.09 11.31 -0.35
CA LEU A 61 12.89 11.55 0.85
C LEU A 61 14.37 11.75 0.51
N GLU A 62 14.92 10.89 -0.37
CA GLU A 62 16.29 11.00 -0.87
C GLU A 62 16.53 12.34 -1.60
N GLU A 63 15.59 12.79 -2.44
CA GLU A 63 15.67 14.09 -3.12
C GLU A 63 15.56 15.27 -2.16
N ALA A 64 14.69 15.19 -1.14
CA ALA A 64 14.55 16.23 -0.13
C ALA A 64 15.84 16.39 0.68
N GLN A 65 16.50 15.28 1.03
CA GLN A 65 17.81 15.27 1.70
C GLN A 65 18.87 15.93 0.82
N ARG A 66 19.01 15.52 -0.44
CA ARG A 66 19.98 16.11 -1.38
C ARG A 66 19.81 17.62 -1.55
N LYS A 67 18.57 18.11 -1.63
CA LYS A 67 18.27 19.54 -1.73
C LYS A 67 18.61 20.29 -0.44
N ALA A 68 18.31 19.71 0.71
CA ALA A 68 18.67 20.30 2.00
C ALA A 68 20.20 20.38 2.16
N GLU A 69 20.93 19.34 1.79
CA GLU A 69 22.40 19.34 1.78
C GLU A 69 22.96 20.39 0.82
N ALA A 70 22.45 20.48 -0.41
CA ALA A 70 22.89 21.48 -1.38
C ALA A 70 22.57 22.92 -0.97
N GLY A 71 21.44 23.14 -0.29
CA GLY A 71 21.05 24.46 0.23
C GLY A 71 21.78 24.88 1.51
N LEU A 72 22.41 23.95 2.23
CA LEU A 72 23.28 24.24 3.38
C LEU A 72 24.73 24.55 2.98
N VAL A 73 25.12 24.14 1.77
CA VAL A 73 26.47 24.32 1.22
C VAL A 73 26.56 25.54 0.29
N SER A 74 25.42 26.12 -0.11
CA SER A 74 25.33 27.38 -0.88
C SER A 74 25.10 28.58 0.02
#